data_AF-A0A7K2QHG1-F1
#
_entry.id   AF-A0A7K2QHG1-F1
#
_cell.length_a   1.000
_cell.length_b   1.000
_cell.length_c   1.000
_cell.angle_alpha   90.00
_cell.angle_beta   90.00
_cell.angle_gamma   90.00
#
_symmetry.space_group_name_H-M   'P 1'
#
loop_
_entity.id
_entity.type
_entity.pdbx_description
1 polymer ?
#
loop_
_entity_poly.entity_id
_entity_poly.type
_entity_poly.pdbx_seq_one_letter_code
_entity_poly.pdbx_strand_id
1 'polypeptide(L)'
;MAGADDASPEVLALAKVVARLRAEVAELEGLAATTAVLERAKGVLMAREGLTAEAAYEALAGAAARRGRTLMEECWITLGGIRSRSRTAKAAPAAPPAPAGPPAANAEPPQDGDGADRSVF
;
A
#
# COMPACT_ATOMS: atom_id res chain seq x y z
N MET A 1 -51.17 6.10 -19.27
CA MET A 1 -50.19 5.82 -18.19
C MET A 1 -50.87 4.90 -17.19
N ALA A 2 -50.70 3.59 -17.33
CA ALA A 2 -51.09 2.65 -16.28
C ALA A 2 -49.98 2.71 -15.22
N GLY A 3 -50.33 3.21 -14.04
CA GLY A 3 -49.40 3.47 -12.95
C GLY A 3 -48.83 2.18 -12.38
N ALA A 4 -47.67 2.30 -11.74
CA ALA A 4 -47.07 1.25 -10.91
C ALA A 4 -47.98 0.76 -9.75
N ASP A 5 -49.19 1.33 -9.61
CA ASP A 5 -50.20 1.02 -8.61
C ASP A 5 -51.16 -0.14 -8.97
N ASP A 6 -51.10 -0.69 -10.19
CA ASP A 6 -51.94 -1.86 -10.58
C ASP A 6 -51.12 -3.17 -10.66
N ALA A 7 -50.10 -3.30 -9.81
CA ALA A 7 -49.41 -4.56 -9.63
C ALA A 7 -50.32 -5.52 -8.85
N SER A 8 -50.53 -6.74 -9.38
CA SER A 8 -51.31 -7.75 -8.66
C SER A 8 -50.71 -8.00 -7.26
N PRO A 9 -51.53 -8.39 -6.26
CA PRO A 9 -51.06 -8.62 -4.90
C PRO A 9 -49.92 -9.67 -4.85
N GLU A 10 -49.91 -10.61 -5.78
CA GLU A 10 -48.83 -11.59 -5.95
C GLU A 10 -47.52 -10.93 -6.41
N VAL A 11 -47.57 -10.01 -7.38
CA VAL A 11 -46.40 -9.24 -7.83
C VAL A 11 -45.86 -8.36 -6.69
N LEU A 12 -46.73 -7.75 -5.89
CA LEU A 12 -46.32 -6.98 -4.71
C LEU A 12 -45.69 -7.86 -3.63
N ALA A 13 -46.22 -9.06 -3.40
CA ALA A 13 -45.64 -10.03 -2.47
C ALA A 13 -44.25 -10.48 -2.94
N LEU A 14 -44.10 -10.80 -4.23
CA LEU A 14 -42.82 -11.16 -4.82
C LEU A 14 -41.81 -10.00 -4.74
N ALA A 15 -42.23 -8.77 -5.03
CA ALA A 15 -41.37 -7.60 -4.93
C ALA A 15 -40.81 -7.41 -3.50
N LYS A 16 -41.62 -7.65 -2.47
CA LYS A 16 -41.17 -7.61 -1.07
C LYS A 16 -40.13 -8.70 -0.76
N VAL A 17 -40.36 -9.92 -1.25
CA VAL A 17 -39.40 -11.03 -1.06
C VAL A 17 -38.08 -10.72 -1.78
N VAL A 18 -38.13 -10.24 -3.02
CA VAL A 18 -36.92 -9.87 -3.78
C VAL A 18 -36.17 -8.73 -3.11
N ALA A 19 -36.88 -7.71 -2.60
CA ALA A 19 -36.24 -6.61 -1.86
C ALA A 19 -35.51 -7.12 -0.62
N ARG A 20 -36.13 -8.04 0.13
CA ARG A 20 -35.50 -8.68 1.28
C ARG A 20 -34.28 -9.50 0.89
N LEU A 21 -34.39 -10.36 -0.12
CA LEU A 21 -33.26 -11.19 -0.58
C LEU A 21 -32.09 -10.34 -1.07
N ARG A 22 -32.34 -9.22 -1.75
CA ARG A 22 -31.28 -8.29 -2.15
C ARG A 22 -30.58 -7.66 -0.95
N ALA A 23 -31.32 -7.32 0.11
CA ALA A 23 -30.74 -6.82 1.34
C ALA A 23 -29.87 -7.88 2.03
N GLU A 24 -30.37 -9.12 2.13
CA GLU A 24 -29.61 -10.25 2.71
C GLU A 24 -28.34 -10.56 1.89
N VAL A 25 -28.42 -10.54 0.56
CA VAL A 25 -27.24 -10.71 -0.31
C VAL A 25 -26.22 -9.60 -0.07
N ALA A 26 -26.65 -8.33 -0.03
CA ALA A 26 -25.75 -7.20 0.20
C ALA A 26 -25.07 -7.28 1.59
N GLU A 27 -25.78 -7.75 2.61
CA GLU A 27 -25.21 -7.99 3.94
C GLU A 27 -24.13 -9.09 3.91
N LEU A 28 -24.43 -10.23 3.28
CA LEU A 28 -23.49 -11.35 3.14
C LEU A 28 -22.25 -10.95 2.33
N GLU A 29 -22.42 -10.19 1.25
CA GLU A 29 -21.32 -9.64 0.47
C GLU A 29 -20.44 -8.71 1.32
N GLY A 30 -21.06 -7.87 2.15
CA GLY A 30 -20.34 -7.02 3.12
C GLY A 30 -19.51 -7.84 4.12
N LEU A 31 -20.10 -8.87 4.73
CA LEU A 31 -19.40 -9.76 5.66
C LEU A 31 -18.25 -10.52 4.97
N ALA A 32 -18.47 -11.03 3.75
CA ALA A 32 -17.46 -11.72 2.98
C ALA A 32 -16.29 -10.78 2.63
N ALA A 33 -16.58 -9.54 2.23
CA ALA A 33 -15.55 -8.55 1.92
C ALA A 33 -14.68 -8.21 3.15
N THR A 34 -15.30 -7.99 4.32
CA THR A 34 -14.54 -7.72 5.56
C THR A 34 -13.68 -8.91 5.99
N THR A 35 -14.23 -10.13 5.90
CA THR A 35 -13.51 -11.37 6.21
C THR A 35 -12.32 -11.57 5.29
N ALA A 36 -12.50 -11.36 3.98
CA ALA A 36 -11.42 -11.50 3.00
C ALA A 36 -10.25 -10.53 3.26
N VAL A 37 -10.54 -9.32 3.72
CA VAL A 37 -9.53 -8.32 4.10
C VAL A 37 -8.77 -8.75 5.35
N LEU A 38 -9.47 -9.23 6.38
CA LEU A 38 -8.87 -9.75 7.61
C LEU A 38 -7.94 -10.94 7.32
N GLU A 39 -8.43 -11.94 6.58
CA GLU A 39 -7.64 -13.13 6.26
C GLU A 39 -6.42 -12.82 5.40
N ARG A 40 -6.53 -11.86 4.48
CA ARG A 40 -5.37 -11.39 3.71
C ARG A 40 -4.35 -10.68 4.62
N ALA A 41 -4.81 -9.84 5.55
CA ALA A 41 -3.92 -9.16 6.49
C ALA A 41 -3.21 -10.17 7.41
N LYS A 42 -3.93 -11.19 7.90
CA LYS A 42 -3.34 -12.32 8.63
C LYS A 42 -2.26 -13.01 7.78
N GLY A 43 -2.58 -13.35 6.54
CA GLY A 43 -1.63 -13.97 5.60
C GLY A 43 -0.35 -13.13 5.38
N VAL A 44 -0.47 -11.80 5.31
CA VAL A 44 0.68 -10.90 5.23
C VAL A 44 1.57 -10.97 6.48
N LEU A 45 0.99 -10.98 7.68
CA LEU A 45 1.76 -11.12 8.92
C LEU A 45 2.38 -12.51 9.06
N MET A 46 1.65 -13.56 8.67
CA MET A 46 2.19 -14.93 8.63
C MET A 46 3.44 -14.99 7.74
N ALA A 47 3.38 -14.41 6.54
CA ALA A 47 4.51 -14.42 5.61
C ALA A 47 5.70 -13.54 6.06
N ARG A 48 5.43 -12.40 6.71
CA ARG A 48 6.47 -11.42 7.12
C ARG A 48 7.12 -11.74 8.45
N GLU A 49 6.37 -12.27 9.40
CA GLU A 49 6.77 -12.43 10.80
C GLU A 49 6.77 -13.90 11.24
N GLY A 50 6.34 -14.83 10.39
CA GLY A 50 6.31 -16.26 10.72
C GLY A 50 5.24 -16.64 11.75
N LEU A 51 4.23 -15.78 11.94
CA LEU A 51 3.15 -16.03 12.91
C LEU A 51 2.21 -17.14 12.43
N THR A 52 1.57 -17.82 13.38
CA THR A 52 0.39 -18.64 13.10
C THR A 52 -0.81 -17.75 12.78
N ALA A 53 -1.88 -18.31 12.21
CA ALA A 53 -3.09 -17.55 11.87
C ALA A 53 -3.71 -16.88 13.11
N GLU A 54 -3.84 -17.60 14.22
CA GLU A 54 -4.33 -17.07 15.50
C GLU A 54 -3.41 -15.98 16.05
N ALA A 55 -2.09 -16.20 16.06
CA ALA A 55 -1.14 -15.20 16.55
C ALA A 55 -1.17 -13.92 15.68
N ALA A 56 -1.35 -14.05 14.37
CA ALA A 56 -1.54 -12.91 13.47
C ALA A 56 -2.84 -12.14 13.76
N TYR A 57 -3.93 -12.84 14.06
CA TYR A 57 -5.18 -12.21 14.48
C TYR A 57 -5.00 -11.41 15.78
N GLU A 58 -4.39 -12.03 16.80
CA GLU A 58 -4.12 -11.37 18.09
C GLU A 58 -3.16 -10.17 17.94
N ALA A 59 -2.17 -10.27 17.05
CA ALA A 59 -1.27 -9.17 16.73
C ALA A 59 -2.03 -7.97 16.13
N LEU A 60 -2.96 -8.22 15.19
CA LEU A 60 -3.83 -7.20 14.60
C LEU A 60 -4.78 -6.59 15.63
N ALA A 61 -5.48 -7.41 16.41
CA ALA A 61 -6.41 -6.95 17.44
C ALA A 61 -5.69 -6.13 18.53
N GLY A 62 -4.55 -6.62 19.01
CA GLY A 62 -3.72 -5.91 19.97
C GLY A 62 -3.18 -4.59 19.41
N ALA A 63 -2.76 -4.55 18.14
CA ALA A 63 -2.29 -3.34 17.49
C ALA A 63 -3.41 -2.29 17.33
N ALA A 64 -4.61 -2.73 16.93
CA ALA A 64 -5.80 -1.90 16.82
C ALA A 64 -6.15 -1.29 18.19
N ALA A 65 -6.24 -2.11 19.24
CA ALA A 65 -6.52 -1.67 20.60
C ALA A 65 -5.48 -0.68 21.12
N ARG A 66 -4.18 -0.97 20.99
CA ARG A 66 -3.09 -0.07 21.42
C ARG A 66 -3.13 1.28 20.72
N ARG A 67 -3.70 1.36 19.52
CA ARG A 67 -3.75 2.57 18.69
C ARG A 67 -5.13 3.23 18.67
N GLY A 68 -6.11 2.69 19.40
CA GLY A 68 -7.48 3.19 19.42
C GLY A 68 -8.16 3.13 18.05
N ARG A 69 -7.87 2.08 17.26
CA ARG A 69 -8.42 1.86 15.92
C ARG A 69 -9.34 0.65 15.91
N THR A 70 -10.20 0.58 14.90
CA THR A 70 -10.93 -0.64 14.58
C THR A 70 -9.99 -1.70 14.00
N LEU A 71 -10.36 -2.97 14.14
CA LEU A 71 -9.61 -4.08 13.54
C LEU A 71 -9.47 -3.91 12.02
N MET A 72 -10.55 -3.51 11.34
CA MET A 72 -10.55 -3.32 9.89
C MET A 72 -9.58 -2.23 9.43
N GLU A 73 -9.49 -1.10 10.16
CA GLU A 73 -8.49 -0.08 9.88
C GLU A 73 -7.06 -0.62 10.01
N GLU A 74 -6.79 -1.44 11.04
CA GLU A 74 -5.49 -2.08 11.21
C GLU A 74 -5.17 -3.07 10.08
N CYS A 75 -6.16 -3.84 9.62
CA CYS A 75 -6.01 -4.72 8.45
C CYS A 75 -5.64 -3.92 7.20
N TRP A 76 -6.34 -2.83 6.90
CA TRP A 76 -6.04 -2.00 5.74
C TRP A 76 -4.68 -1.31 5.83
N ILE A 77 -4.24 -0.91 7.02
CA ILE A 77 -2.89 -0.38 7.24
C ILE A 77 -1.84 -1.45 7.00
N THR A 78 -2.05 -2.66 7.51
CA THR A 78 -1.17 -3.83 7.30
C THR A 78 -1.04 -4.17 5.82
N LEU A 79 -2.14 -4.06 5.07
CA LEU A 79 -2.18 -4.27 3.62
C LEU A 79 -1.68 -3.07 2.81
N GLY A 80 -1.37 -1.93 3.44
CA GLY A 80 -0.93 -0.71 2.77
C GLY A 80 -2.03 0.09 2.06
N GLY A 81 -3.30 -0.29 2.21
CA GLY A 81 -4.46 0.37 1.61
C GLY A 81 -4.84 1.70 2.28
N ILE A 82 -4.49 1.87 3.57
CA ILE A 82 -4.50 3.16 4.25
C ILE A 82 -3.04 3.49 4.52
N ARG A 83 -2.48 4.50 3.85
CA ARG A 83 -1.18 5.07 4.25
C ARG A 83 -1.34 5.51 5.70
N SER A 84 -0.81 4.70 6.62
CA SER A 84 -0.65 5.09 8.01
C SER A 84 -0.02 6.47 8.00
N ARG A 85 -0.73 7.49 8.49
CA ARG A 85 -0.11 8.75 8.89
C ARG A 85 0.74 8.46 10.13
N SER A 86 1.74 7.60 9.96
CA SER A 86 2.90 7.56 10.81
C SER A 86 3.43 8.97 10.80
N ARG A 87 3.39 9.60 11.97
CA ARG A 87 4.02 10.88 12.26
C ARG A 87 5.50 10.65 11.96
N THR A 88 5.91 10.89 10.71
CA THR A 88 7.30 11.08 10.38
C THR A 88 7.75 12.19 11.32
N ALA A 89 8.54 11.83 12.34
CA ALA A 89 9.48 12.78 12.88
C ALA A 89 10.18 13.33 11.65
N LYS A 90 9.86 14.58 11.33
CA LYS A 90 10.45 15.34 10.23
C LYS A 90 11.95 15.22 10.45
N ALA A 91 12.61 14.32 9.72
CA ALA A 91 14.05 14.37 9.60
C ALA A 91 14.31 15.77 9.08
N ALA A 92 14.95 16.59 9.91
CA ALA A 92 15.36 17.92 9.51
C ALA A 92 16.13 17.77 8.19
N PRO A 93 15.89 18.63 7.19
CA PRO A 93 16.65 18.56 5.96
C PRO A 93 18.13 18.62 6.32
N ALA A 94 18.90 17.63 5.84
CA ALA A 94 20.34 17.61 6.01
C ALA A 94 20.90 18.93 5.49
N ALA A 95 21.75 19.57 6.31
CA ALA A 95 22.41 20.81 5.92
C ALA A 95 23.18 20.58 4.61
N PRO A 96 23.18 21.57 3.69
CA PRO A 96 23.89 21.43 2.42
C PRO A 96 25.39 21.23 2.67
N PRO A 97 26.09 20.43 1.84
CA PRO A 97 27.53 20.30 1.93
C PRO A 97 28.20 21.66 1.66
N ALA A 98 29.20 22.00 2.47
CA ALA A 98 30.00 23.21 2.27
C ALA A 98 30.69 23.17 0.90
N PRO A 99 30.79 24.31 0.18
CA PRO A 99 31.42 24.34 -1.13
C PRO A 99 32.92 24.02 -1.01
N ALA A 100 33.36 23.00 -1.75
CA ALA A 100 34.76 22.72 -1.98
C ALA A 100 35.38 23.89 -2.78
N GLY A 101 36.47 24.47 -2.26
CA GLY A 101 37.24 25.48 -2.96
C GLY A 101 37.83 24.94 -4.27
N PRO A 102 38.12 25.81 -5.26
CA PRO A 102 38.54 25.37 -6.59
C PRO A 102 39.92 24.68 -6.57
N PRO A 103 40.09 23.58 -7.33
CA PRO A 103 41.36 22.88 -7.45
C PRO A 103 42.37 23.66 -8.31
N ALA A 104 43.65 23.58 -7.91
CA ALA A 104 44.78 24.16 -8.61
C ALA A 104 44.95 23.54 -10.01
N ALA A 105 44.98 24.39 -11.04
CA ALA A 105 45.30 24.00 -12.40
C ALA A 105 46.81 24.12 -12.63
N ASN A 106 47.44 23.00 -13.03
CA ASN A 106 48.38 22.87 -14.16
C ASN A 106 49.42 21.76 -13.91
N ALA A 107 49.27 20.66 -14.64
CA ALA A 107 50.38 19.86 -15.15
C ALA A 107 49.91 19.20 -16.45
N GLU A 108 50.55 19.59 -17.55
CA GLU A 108 50.33 19.15 -18.93
C GLU A 108 50.52 17.63 -19.13
N PRO A 109 49.86 17.04 -20.15
CA PRO A 109 49.97 15.61 -20.46
C PRO A 109 51.30 15.26 -21.18
N PRO A 110 51.81 14.03 -21.00
CA PRO A 110 53.04 13.56 -21.66
C PRO A 110 52.81 13.26 -23.14
N GLN A 111 53.71 13.75 -23.99
CA GLN A 111 53.82 13.37 -25.40
C GLN A 111 54.95 12.36 -25.57
N ASP A 112 54.60 11.13 -25.96
CA ASP A 112 55.55 10.14 -26.46
C ASP A 112 55.07 9.67 -27.85
N GLY A 113 55.90 9.93 -28.85
CA GLY A 113 55.67 9.62 -30.26
C GLY A 113 57.00 9.60 -31.01
N ASP A 114 57.60 8.42 -31.00
CA ASP A 114 58.84 7.93 -31.60
C ASP A 114 58.93 8.08 -33.14
N GLY A 115 60.16 8.06 -33.68
CA GLY A 115 60.40 7.55 -35.05
C GLY A 115 61.08 8.45 -36.08
N ALA A 116 62.36 8.76 -35.86
CA ALA A 116 63.50 8.62 -36.78
C ALA A 116 63.44 8.93 -38.31
N ASP A 117 64.58 9.49 -38.74
CA ASP A 117 65.32 9.26 -40.00
C ASP A 117 65.07 10.22 -41.18
N ARG A 118 66.07 11.07 -41.48
CA ARG A 118 67.03 10.86 -42.61
C ARG A 118 67.85 12.12 -42.89
N SER A 119 69.14 12.08 -42.52
CA SER A 119 70.20 12.73 -43.29
C SER A 119 71.56 12.08 -43.01
N VAL A 120 71.90 11.08 -43.83
CA VAL A 120 73.25 10.80 -44.31
C VAL A 120 73.10 10.05 -45.65
N PHE A 121 73.80 10.60 -46.67
CA PHE A 121 74.18 10.10 -48.00
C PHE A 121 73.31 9.06 -48.71
#